data_AF-A0AAV7G9C5-F1
#
_entry.id   AF-A0AAV7G9C5-F1
#
_cell.length_a   1.000
_cell.length_b   1.000
_cell.length_c   1.000
_cell.angle_alpha   90.00
_cell.angle_beta   90.00
_cell.angle_gamma   90.00
#
_symmetry.space_group_name_H-M   'P 1'
#
loop_
_entity.id
_entity.type
_entity.pdbx_description
1 polymer ?
#
loop_
_entity_poly.entity_id
_entity_poly.type
_entity_poly.pdbx_seq_one_letter_code
_entity_poly.pdbx_strand_id
1 'polypeptide(L)'
;MGDPTSTKTLSTKGDRFVARSEGIKKTYKATKTDDVVSTVTGDALLAFRKKYYFPNDMVVKVPARSDRACSPPLGFVTVYEFSLRAGLRFPPSPELSDILMICGVSLAQLSYRAMSIIMGLIVLFRDRGAVLSPDCLARMGRLIGDTQGRISFRSKWLDIRTRDPSKSWISDFFYV
;
A
#
# COMPACT_ATOMS: atom_id res chain seq x y z
N MET A 1 -55.34 -19.82 33.53
CA MET A 1 -54.28 -20.28 34.45
C MET A 1 -53.68 -21.52 33.82
N GLY A 2 -52.41 -21.67 33.47
CA GLY A 2 -51.20 -20.84 33.52
C GLY A 2 -50.04 -21.76 33.05
N ASP A 3 -49.20 -21.25 32.15
CA ASP A 3 -47.86 -21.67 31.70
C ASP A 3 -47.44 -23.16 31.56
N PRO A 4 -46.83 -23.52 30.40
CA PRO A 4 -45.77 -24.51 30.35
C PRO A 4 -44.38 -23.85 30.52
N THR A 5 -43.56 -24.56 31.28
CA THR A 5 -42.26 -24.18 31.84
C THR A 5 -41.20 -23.80 30.80
N SER A 6 -40.52 -22.69 31.10
CA SER A 6 -39.31 -22.15 30.47
C SER A 6 -38.17 -23.15 30.34
N THR A 7 -37.51 -23.20 29.18
CA THR A 7 -36.12 -23.69 29.06
C THR A 7 -35.35 -22.78 28.11
N LYS A 8 -34.38 -22.06 28.66
CA LYS A 8 -33.50 -21.12 27.97
C LYS A 8 -32.25 -21.83 27.43
N THR A 9 -32.06 -21.68 26.12
CA THR A 9 -30.80 -21.34 25.39
C THR A 9 -29.51 -22.11 25.64
N LEU A 10 -28.99 -22.71 24.56
CA LEU A 10 -27.63 -22.42 24.04
C LEU A 10 -27.58 -22.77 22.53
N SER A 11 -27.42 -21.77 21.66
CA SER A 11 -27.22 -21.98 20.21
C SER A 11 -25.76 -21.68 19.89
N THR A 12 -24.96 -22.73 19.69
CA THR A 12 -23.56 -22.62 19.25
C THR A 12 -23.54 -22.58 17.72
N LYS A 13 -23.35 -21.37 17.20
CA LYS A 13 -23.19 -21.07 15.77
C LYS A 13 -21.76 -21.41 15.35
N GLY A 14 -21.58 -22.53 14.64
CA GLY A 14 -20.33 -22.86 13.96
C GLY A 14 -20.26 -22.20 12.59
N ASP A 15 -19.55 -21.08 12.48
CA ASP A 15 -19.31 -20.41 11.19
C ASP A 15 -18.21 -21.15 10.41
N ARG A 16 -18.64 -21.85 9.36
CA ARG A 16 -17.79 -22.23 8.22
C ARG A 16 -17.57 -20.97 7.38
N PHE A 17 -16.35 -20.44 7.36
CA PHE A 17 -15.97 -19.41 6.39
C PHE A 17 -15.69 -20.06 5.04
N VAL A 18 -16.73 -20.10 4.19
CA VAL A 18 -16.61 -20.36 2.76
C VAL A 18 -16.33 -19.03 2.06
N ALA A 19 -15.25 -18.99 1.29
CA ALA A 19 -14.86 -17.87 0.46
C ALA A 19 -15.99 -17.47 -0.50
N ARG A 20 -16.42 -16.20 -0.45
CA ARG A 20 -17.22 -15.57 -1.50
C ARG A 20 -16.49 -14.32 -1.99
N SER A 21 -15.85 -14.50 -3.14
CA SER A 21 -15.38 -13.42 -4.00
C SER A 21 -16.61 -12.72 -4.59
N GLU A 22 -16.96 -11.55 -4.07
CA GLU A 22 -17.82 -10.60 -4.77
C GLU A 22 -17.10 -9.27 -4.90
N GLY A 23 -16.88 -8.90 -6.16
CA GLY A 23 -16.19 -7.68 -6.56
C GLY A 23 -16.92 -6.45 -6.06
N ILE A 24 -16.39 -5.88 -4.97
CA ILE A 24 -16.71 -4.51 -4.61
C ILE A 24 -15.88 -3.60 -5.54
N LYS A 25 -16.48 -3.19 -6.66
CA LYS A 25 -16.04 -1.99 -7.37
C LYS A 25 -16.33 -0.78 -6.47
N LYS A 26 -15.42 -0.51 -5.54
CA LYS A 26 -15.41 0.75 -4.78
C LYS A 26 -15.09 1.87 -5.76
N THR A 27 -16.11 2.62 -6.15
CA THR A 27 -15.95 3.86 -6.91
C THR A 27 -15.26 4.87 -5.99
N TYR A 28 -13.93 4.94 -6.07
CA TYR A 28 -13.17 5.99 -5.42
C TYR A 28 -13.59 7.33 -6.02
N LYS A 29 -14.26 8.18 -5.24
CA LYS A 29 -14.42 9.59 -5.62
C LYS A 29 -13.02 10.22 -5.58
N ALA A 30 -12.43 10.41 -6.76
CA ALA A 30 -11.16 11.10 -6.91
C ALA A 30 -11.24 12.47 -6.23
N THR A 31 -10.38 12.68 -5.24
CA THR A 31 -10.23 14.00 -4.64
C THR A 31 -9.56 14.93 -5.67
N LYS A 32 -9.72 16.26 -5.58
CA LYS A 32 -9.03 17.22 -6.50
C LYS A 32 -7.52 16.98 -6.62
N THR A 33 -6.94 16.32 -5.63
CA THR A 33 -5.52 15.96 -5.53
C THR A 33 -5.14 14.66 -6.25
N ASP A 34 -6.10 13.89 -6.74
CA ASP A 34 -5.89 12.70 -7.58
C ASP A 34 -5.84 13.02 -9.07
N ASP A 35 -6.15 14.26 -9.45
CA ASP A 35 -6.13 14.75 -10.84
C ASP A 35 -4.78 15.39 -11.23
N VAL A 36 -3.68 14.78 -10.80
CA VAL A 36 -2.32 15.26 -11.12
C VAL A 36 -1.76 14.47 -12.29
N VAL A 37 -1.28 15.19 -13.30
CA VAL A 37 -0.59 14.63 -14.47
C VAL A 37 0.87 14.36 -14.13
N SER A 38 1.45 13.29 -14.68
CA SER A 38 2.85 12.98 -14.46
C SER A 38 3.79 13.99 -15.13
N THR A 39 4.88 14.32 -14.45
CA THR A 39 6.03 15.09 -14.95
C THR A 39 7.16 14.19 -15.46
N VAL A 40 7.07 12.87 -15.26
CA VAL A 40 8.11 11.92 -15.67
C VAL A 40 8.11 11.73 -17.18
N THR A 41 9.27 11.95 -17.81
CA THR A 41 9.49 11.74 -19.25
C THR A 41 10.22 10.42 -19.51
N GLY A 42 10.34 10.04 -20.79
CA GLY A 42 11.13 8.86 -21.19
C GLY A 42 12.60 8.97 -20.75
N ASP A 43 13.21 10.14 -20.90
CA ASP A 43 14.61 10.37 -20.49
C ASP A 43 14.79 10.25 -18.97
N ALA A 44 13.83 10.78 -18.19
CA ALA A 44 13.83 10.62 -16.75
C ALA A 44 13.72 9.13 -16.35
N LEU A 45 12.90 8.36 -17.07
CA LEU A 45 12.74 6.93 -16.83
C LEU A 45 14.03 6.15 -17.13
N LEU A 46 14.73 6.49 -18.22
CA LEU A 46 16.05 5.92 -18.54
C LEU A 46 17.07 6.25 -17.45
N ALA A 47 17.07 7.49 -16.95
CA ALA A 47 17.90 7.91 -15.82
C ALA A 47 17.57 7.11 -14.55
N PHE A 48 16.29 6.88 -14.25
CA PHE A 48 15.86 6.06 -13.12
C PHE A 48 16.32 4.61 -13.26
N ARG A 49 16.19 4.02 -14.45
CA ARG A 49 16.63 2.64 -14.74
C ARG A 49 18.11 2.45 -14.38
N LYS A 50 18.96 3.40 -14.77
CA LYS A 50 20.40 3.42 -14.46
C LYS A 50 20.68 3.70 -12.98
N LYS A 51 20.01 4.71 -12.40
CA LYS A 51 20.28 5.18 -11.04
C LYS A 51 19.83 4.19 -9.96
N TYR A 52 18.71 3.50 -10.18
CA TYR A 52 18.08 2.60 -9.22
C TYR A 52 18.17 1.12 -9.61
N TYR A 53 18.99 0.80 -10.63
CA TYR A 53 19.33 -0.57 -11.04
C TYR A 53 18.12 -1.44 -11.34
N PHE A 54 17.23 -0.96 -12.20
CA PHE A 54 16.06 -1.72 -12.60
C PHE A 54 16.45 -2.94 -13.45
N PRO A 55 15.83 -4.11 -13.23
CA PRO A 55 16.04 -5.28 -14.08
C PRO A 55 15.72 -5.01 -15.56
N ASN A 56 16.47 -5.62 -16.47
CA ASN A 56 16.35 -5.37 -17.91
C ASN A 56 15.04 -5.91 -18.52
N ASP A 57 14.47 -6.93 -17.89
CA ASP A 57 13.18 -7.56 -18.21
C ASP A 57 11.98 -6.81 -17.61
N MET A 58 12.22 -5.87 -16.67
CA MET A 58 11.15 -5.09 -16.08
C MET A 58 10.56 -4.11 -17.10
N VAL A 59 9.27 -4.28 -17.36
CA VAL A 59 8.47 -3.39 -18.19
C VAL A 59 8.17 -2.14 -17.39
N VAL A 60 8.48 -0.97 -17.97
CA VAL A 60 8.22 0.32 -17.33
C VAL A 60 7.58 1.23 -18.36
N LYS A 61 6.54 1.95 -17.96
CA LYS A 61 5.75 2.80 -18.85
C LYS A 61 5.67 4.24 -18.35
N VAL A 62 5.93 5.16 -19.28
CA VAL A 62 5.73 6.60 -19.08
C VAL A 62 4.23 6.90 -19.11
N PRO A 63 3.67 7.60 -18.11
CA PRO A 63 2.26 7.98 -18.12
C PRO A 63 1.92 8.95 -19.25
N ALA A 64 0.76 8.75 -19.87
CA ALA A 64 0.19 9.73 -20.80
C ALA A 64 -0.46 10.89 -20.04
N ARG A 65 -0.77 11.99 -20.74
CA ARG A 65 -1.47 13.15 -20.13
C ARG A 65 -2.87 12.81 -19.59
N SER A 66 -3.49 11.77 -20.14
CA SER A 66 -4.78 11.23 -19.67
C SER A 66 -4.65 10.38 -18.41
N ASP A 67 -3.45 9.89 -18.11
CA ASP A 67 -3.24 8.90 -17.06
C ASP A 67 -3.16 9.58 -15.69
N ARG A 68 -3.54 8.83 -14.63
CA ARG A 68 -3.51 9.29 -13.25
C ARG A 68 -2.88 8.27 -12.34
N ALA A 69 -2.21 8.74 -11.30
CA ALA A 69 -1.57 7.88 -10.31
C ALA A 69 -2.56 6.92 -9.62
N CYS A 70 -3.81 7.35 -9.41
CA CYS A 70 -4.86 6.54 -8.80
C CYS A 70 -5.50 5.51 -9.74
N SER A 71 -5.22 5.58 -11.04
CA SER A 71 -5.83 4.72 -12.06
C SER A 71 -4.76 4.22 -13.05
N PRO A 72 -3.84 3.35 -12.60
CA PRO A 72 -2.83 2.78 -13.48
C PRO A 72 -3.46 1.93 -14.60
N PRO A 73 -2.77 1.78 -15.75
CA PRO A 73 -3.17 0.82 -16.78
C PRO A 73 -3.27 -0.61 -16.23
N LEU A 74 -4.11 -1.44 -16.84
CA LEU A 74 -4.28 -2.82 -16.41
C LEU A 74 -2.95 -3.58 -16.45
N GLY A 75 -2.62 -4.28 -15.36
CA GLY A 75 -1.37 -5.02 -15.20
C GLY A 75 -0.19 -4.18 -14.69
N PHE A 76 -0.39 -2.88 -14.44
CA PHE A 76 0.64 -2.00 -13.92
C PHE A 76 0.34 -1.51 -12.51
N VAL A 77 1.39 -1.16 -11.78
CA VAL A 77 1.34 -0.48 -10.48
C VAL A 77 1.97 0.89 -10.61
N THR A 78 1.34 1.89 -10.01
CA THR A 78 1.91 3.24 -9.93
C THR A 78 3.07 3.29 -8.94
N VAL A 79 4.20 3.83 -9.38
CA VAL A 79 5.40 4.06 -8.58
C VAL A 79 5.77 5.53 -8.66
N TYR A 80 6.17 6.11 -7.53
CA TYR A 80 6.71 7.46 -7.48
C TYR A 80 8.23 7.45 -7.39
N GLU A 81 8.89 8.47 -7.91
CA GLU A 81 10.35 8.62 -7.76
C GLU A 81 10.76 8.61 -6.28
N PHE A 82 9.99 9.25 -5.40
CA PHE A 82 10.30 9.27 -3.98
C PHE A 82 10.34 7.87 -3.37
N SER A 83 9.56 6.91 -3.91
CA SER A 83 9.57 5.53 -3.41
C SER A 83 10.93 4.88 -3.68
N LEU A 84 11.51 5.14 -4.86
CA LEU A 84 12.86 4.71 -5.22
C LEU A 84 13.91 5.36 -4.31
N ARG A 85 13.77 6.67 -4.06
CA ARG A 85 14.64 7.42 -3.14
C ARG A 85 14.56 6.90 -1.71
N ALA A 86 13.38 6.44 -1.29
CA ALA A 86 13.15 5.83 0.01
C ALA A 86 13.69 4.39 0.12
N GLY A 87 14.24 3.83 -0.96
CA GLY A 87 14.89 2.52 -0.96
C GLY A 87 14.12 1.42 -1.69
N LEU A 88 12.96 1.71 -2.30
CA LEU A 88 12.26 0.73 -3.12
C LEU A 88 13.17 0.23 -4.25
N ARG A 89 13.24 -1.09 -4.41
CA ARG A 89 13.92 -1.78 -5.50
C ARG A 89 12.98 -2.79 -6.12
N PHE A 90 13.33 -3.23 -7.33
CA PHE A 90 12.55 -4.21 -8.07
C PHE A 90 13.31 -5.52 -8.25
N PRO A 91 12.64 -6.67 -8.08
CA PRO A 91 11.26 -6.80 -7.57
C PRO A 91 11.15 -6.30 -6.10
N PRO A 92 9.97 -5.83 -5.66
CA PRO A 92 9.76 -5.43 -4.27
C PRO A 92 10.13 -6.58 -3.32
N SER A 93 10.70 -6.25 -2.16
CA SER A 93 11.03 -7.27 -1.17
C SER A 93 9.76 -7.98 -0.68
N PRO A 94 9.79 -9.30 -0.43
CA PRO A 94 8.63 -10.04 0.09
C PRO A 94 7.99 -9.37 1.30
N GLU A 95 8.81 -8.85 2.22
CA GLU A 95 8.37 -8.13 3.42
C GLU A 95 7.57 -6.88 3.07
N LEU A 96 7.95 -6.14 2.03
CA LEU A 96 7.21 -4.95 1.62
C LEU A 96 5.85 -5.37 1.03
N SER A 97 5.84 -6.40 0.19
CA SER A 97 4.61 -6.95 -0.39
C SER A 97 3.63 -7.43 0.68
N ASP A 98 4.11 -8.14 1.70
CA ASP A 98 3.29 -8.62 2.81
C ASP A 98 2.70 -7.47 3.63
N ILE A 99 3.49 -6.42 3.87
CA ILE A 99 3.03 -5.21 4.57
C ILE A 99 1.93 -4.51 3.78
N LEU A 100 2.15 -4.30 2.49
CA LEU A 100 1.15 -3.68 1.60
C LEU A 100 -0.15 -4.50 1.57
N MET A 101 -0.03 -5.83 1.49
CA MET A 101 -1.16 -6.76 1.47
C MET A 101 -1.97 -6.70 2.77
N ILE A 102 -1.31 -6.70 3.93
CA ILE A 102 -1.98 -6.72 5.23
C ILE A 102 -2.55 -5.37 5.60
N CYS A 103 -1.90 -4.30 5.17
CA CYS A 103 -2.50 -2.98 5.22
C CYS A 103 -3.69 -2.88 4.25
N GLY A 104 -3.68 -3.62 3.14
CA GLY A 104 -4.67 -3.45 2.06
C GLY A 104 -4.47 -2.14 1.30
N VAL A 105 -3.22 -1.66 1.19
CA VAL A 105 -2.87 -0.44 0.46
C VAL A 105 -2.06 -0.75 -0.79
N SER A 106 -2.26 0.06 -1.82
CA SER A 106 -1.34 0.11 -2.95
C SER A 106 -0.06 0.86 -2.57
N LEU A 107 1.05 0.47 -3.18
CA LEU A 107 2.35 1.14 -3.08
C LEU A 107 2.24 2.66 -3.28
N ALA A 108 1.40 3.11 -4.22
CA ALA A 108 1.18 4.51 -4.55
C ALA A 108 0.50 5.32 -3.44
N GLN A 109 -0.13 4.66 -2.47
CA GLN A 109 -0.81 5.33 -1.36
C GLN A 109 0.14 5.65 -0.20
N LEU A 110 1.33 5.03 -0.16
CA LEU A 110 2.31 5.30 0.88
C LEU A 110 2.95 6.67 0.67
N SER A 111 3.05 7.45 1.75
CA SER A 111 3.82 8.68 1.73
C SER A 111 5.33 8.40 1.69
N TYR A 112 6.15 9.38 1.32
CA TYR A 112 7.61 9.26 1.42
C TYR A 112 8.06 8.82 2.81
N ARG A 113 7.52 9.45 3.87
CA ARG A 113 7.86 9.10 5.25
C ARG A 113 7.48 7.65 5.57
N ALA A 114 6.30 7.21 5.15
CA ALA A 114 5.85 5.85 5.32
C ALA A 114 6.79 4.84 4.63
N MET A 115 7.13 5.10 3.35
CA MET A 115 8.07 4.27 2.59
C MET A 115 9.44 4.18 3.28
N SER A 116 10.03 5.33 3.65
CA SER A 116 11.36 5.35 4.28
C SER A 116 11.39 4.58 5.59
N ILE A 117 10.33 4.67 6.40
CA ILE A 117 10.20 3.92 7.64
C ILE A 117 10.11 2.42 7.37
N ILE A 118 9.24 2.00 6.45
CA ILE A 118 9.05 0.57 6.12
C ILE A 118 10.35 -0.02 5.58
N MET A 119 10.98 0.65 4.61
CA MET A 119 12.25 0.20 4.05
C MET A 119 13.36 0.16 5.11
N GLY A 120 13.42 1.16 6.00
CA GLY A 120 14.38 1.19 7.10
C GLY A 120 14.19 0.03 8.08
N LEU A 121 12.95 -0.32 8.42
CA LEU A 121 12.65 -1.48 9.26
C LEU A 121 13.03 -2.80 8.56
N ILE A 122 12.72 -2.95 7.27
CA ILE A 122 13.11 -4.14 6.50
C ILE A 122 14.63 -4.32 6.54
N VAL A 123 15.39 -3.25 6.26
CA VAL A 123 16.86 -3.28 6.30
C VAL A 123 17.38 -3.60 7.70
N LEU A 124 16.82 -2.96 8.74
CA LEU A 124 17.22 -3.20 10.13
C LEU A 124 16.98 -4.66 10.55
N PHE A 125 15.84 -5.24 10.20
CA PHE A 125 15.54 -6.63 10.55
C PHE A 125 16.50 -7.58 9.83
N ARG A 126 16.74 -7.36 8.53
CA ARG A 126 17.68 -8.15 7.74
C ARG A 126 19.11 -8.09 8.29
N ASP A 127 19.56 -6.91 8.69
CA ASP A 127 20.87 -6.70 9.33
C ASP A 127 21.02 -7.51 10.63
N ARG A 128 19.91 -7.69 11.37
CA ARG A 128 19.86 -8.51 12.58
C ARG A 128 19.60 -9.99 12.32
N GLY A 129 19.58 -10.44 11.07
CA GLY A 129 19.27 -11.83 10.70
C GLY A 129 17.80 -12.22 10.93
N ALA A 130 16.91 -11.24 11.04
CA ALA A 130 15.48 -11.43 11.22
C ALA A 130 14.70 -11.00 9.97
N VAL A 131 13.48 -11.50 9.82
CA VAL A 131 12.55 -11.07 8.78
C VAL A 131 11.48 -10.20 9.42
N LEU A 132 11.15 -9.07 8.79
CA LEU A 132 10.05 -8.23 9.23
C LEU A 132 8.73 -8.93 8.92
N SER A 133 8.29 -9.78 9.85
CA SER A 133 6.99 -10.44 9.77
C SER A 133 5.86 -9.45 10.02
N PRO A 134 4.71 -9.62 9.36
CA PRO A 134 3.52 -8.87 9.67
C PRO A 134 3.05 -8.97 11.12
N ASP A 135 3.28 -10.11 11.78
CA ASP A 135 2.96 -10.28 13.20
C ASP A 135 3.81 -9.35 14.07
N CYS A 136 5.07 -9.13 13.70
CA CYS A 136 5.93 -8.17 14.38
C CYS A 136 5.37 -6.75 14.23
N LEU A 137 4.87 -6.40 13.04
CA LEU A 137 4.20 -5.11 12.84
C LEU A 137 2.91 -4.99 13.65
N ALA A 138 2.06 -6.01 13.66
CA ALA A 138 0.84 -6.02 14.46
C ALA A 138 1.11 -5.89 15.98
N ARG A 139 2.25 -6.41 16.45
CA ARG A 139 2.72 -6.22 17.84
C ARG A 139 3.26 -4.82 18.08
N MET A 140 3.90 -4.21 17.08
CA MET A 140 4.42 -2.85 17.20
C MET A 140 3.30 -1.81 17.25
N GLY A 141 2.18 -2.00 16.57
CA GLY A 141 1.12 -0.99 16.49
C GLY A 141 -0.15 -1.48 15.80
N ARG A 142 -1.14 -0.58 15.73
CA ARG A 142 -2.42 -0.86 15.08
C ARG A 142 -2.53 -0.15 13.74
N LEU A 143 -3.01 -0.88 12.75
CA LEU A 143 -3.48 -0.34 11.48
C LEU A 143 -4.88 0.23 11.67
N ILE A 144 -5.04 1.51 11.35
CA ILE A 144 -6.29 2.24 11.42
C ILE A 144 -6.54 2.82 10.03
N GLY A 145 -7.56 2.29 9.35
CA GLY A 145 -8.10 2.92 8.15
C GLY A 145 -9.06 4.05 8.52
N ASP A 146 -8.99 5.17 7.83
CA ASP A 146 -10.03 6.20 7.88
C ASP A 146 -11.08 5.99 6.78
N THR A 147 -12.18 6.75 6.87
CA THR A 147 -13.28 6.71 5.89
C THR A 147 -12.89 7.24 4.51
N GLN A 148 -11.73 7.88 4.38
CA GLN A 148 -11.17 8.37 3.12
C GLN A 148 -10.22 7.33 2.48
N GLY A 149 -10.09 6.14 3.06
CA GLY A 149 -9.22 5.08 2.57
C GLY A 149 -7.74 5.31 2.91
N ARG A 150 -7.43 6.26 3.80
CA ARG A 150 -6.08 6.45 4.31
C ARG A 150 -5.82 5.43 5.40
N ILE A 151 -4.64 4.83 5.38
CA ILE A 151 -4.24 3.86 6.39
C ILE A 151 -3.14 4.49 7.23
N SER A 152 -3.37 4.50 8.53
CA SER A 152 -2.40 4.92 9.51
C SER A 152 -1.97 3.73 10.35
N PHE A 153 -0.67 3.45 10.40
CA PHE A 153 -0.13 2.56 11.41
C PHE A 153 0.30 3.42 12.59
N ARG A 154 -0.40 3.29 13.71
CA ARG A 154 -0.03 3.99 14.95
C ARG A 154 0.55 3.04 15.97
N SER A 155 1.73 3.41 16.45
CA SER A 155 2.33 2.88 17.68
C SER A 155 2.84 4.04 18.54
N LYS A 156 3.34 3.72 19.73
CA LYS A 156 4.01 4.70 20.61
C LYS A 156 5.24 5.36 19.96
N TRP A 157 5.85 4.71 18.97
CA TRP A 157 7.14 5.11 18.39
C TRP A 157 7.13 5.28 16.85
N LEU A 158 6.04 4.91 16.20
CA LEU A 158 5.91 4.80 14.74
C LEU A 158 4.54 5.30 14.30
N ASP A 159 4.53 6.32 13.43
CA ASP A 159 3.34 6.82 12.76
C ASP A 159 3.56 6.77 11.25
N ILE A 160 2.98 5.76 10.61
CA ILE A 160 2.98 5.61 9.16
C ILE A 160 1.65 6.14 8.68
N ARG A 161 1.65 7.16 7.81
CA ARG A 161 0.43 7.69 7.19
C ARG A 161 0.48 7.52 5.69
N THR A 162 -0.63 7.11 5.09
CA THR A 162 -0.85 7.24 3.66
C THR A 162 -1.00 8.73 3.27
N ARG A 163 -0.69 9.00 2.00
CA ARG A 163 -0.66 10.28 1.27
C ARG A 163 -1.13 11.55 2.00
N ASP A 164 -0.21 12.51 2.05
CA ASP A 164 -0.48 13.94 2.30
C ASP A 164 -0.55 14.67 0.94
N PRO A 165 -1.73 15.20 0.55
CA PRO A 165 -1.92 15.80 -0.77
C PRO A 165 -1.23 17.14 -1.01
N SER A 166 -0.61 17.74 0.01
CA SER A 166 -0.08 19.11 -0.03
C SER A 166 1.33 19.24 -0.65
N LYS A 167 1.92 18.16 -1.17
CA LYS A 167 3.35 18.11 -1.50
C LYS A 167 3.63 17.96 -3.01
N SER A 168 4.65 18.66 -3.48
CA SER A 168 5.03 18.79 -4.89
C SER A 168 5.45 17.50 -5.61
N TRP A 169 5.81 16.44 -4.88
CA TRP A 169 6.27 15.17 -5.47
C TRP A 169 5.16 14.31 -6.09
N ILE A 170 3.91 14.76 -6.03
CA ILE A 170 2.74 14.00 -6.50
C ILE A 170 2.72 13.85 -8.03
N SER A 171 3.45 14.68 -8.78
CA SER A 171 3.54 14.55 -10.24
C SER A 171 4.65 13.59 -10.71
N ASP A 172 5.61 13.22 -9.86
CA ASP A 172 6.75 12.40 -10.30
C ASP A 172 6.44 10.89 -10.21
N PHE A 173 5.46 10.43 -11.00
CA PHE A 173 5.04 9.02 -11.05
C PHE A 173 5.19 8.36 -12.42
N PHE A 174 5.33 7.04 -12.41
CA PHE A 174 5.38 6.18 -13.60
C PHE A 174 4.76 4.81 -13.28
N TYR A 175 4.70 3.94 -14.29
CA TYR A 175 4.07 2.62 -14.18
C TYR A 175 5.11 1.51 -14.33
N VAL A 176 5.04 0.50 -13.46
CA VAL A 176 5.82 -0.75 -13.52
C VAL A 176 4.91 -1.96 -13.53
#